data_AF-A0AAV0W9P5-F1
#
_entry.id   AF-A0AAV0W9P5-F1
#
_cell.length_a   1.000
_cell.length_b   1.000
_cell.length_c   1.000
_cell.angle_alpha   90.00
_cell.angle_beta   90.00
_cell.angle_gamma   90.00
#
_symmetry.space_group_name_H-M   'P 1'
#
loop_
_entity.id
_entity.type
_entity.pdbx_description
1 polymer ?
#
loop_
_entity_poly.entity_id
_entity_poly.type
_entity_poly.pdbx_seq_one_letter_code
_entity_poly.pdbx_strand_id
1 'polypeptide(L)'
;MAGNSSDTRSQTKKIIFSVYNFIKDLSKQDEIDPSMFAQSLKVTAEACGLSERTVKRVCKEGKDSLDPEQQVASFKSPRKTYKSAKPLTELDDFDADIVRRIVHEFYNRGEYPTALTVLTEVKKK
;
A
#
# COMPACT_ATOMS: atom_id res chain seq x y z
N MET A 1 26.01 6.26 -17.26
CA MET A 1 25.17 6.95 -16.26
C MET A 1 24.06 5.98 -15.85
N ALA A 2 24.25 5.24 -14.74
CA ALA A 2 23.22 4.33 -14.26
C ALA A 2 22.04 5.16 -13.72
N GLY A 3 20.88 5.05 -14.35
CA GLY A 3 19.68 5.72 -13.87
C GLY A 3 19.37 5.26 -12.45
N ASN A 4 19.32 6.20 -11.51
CA ASN A 4 18.88 6.00 -10.13
C ASN A 4 17.42 5.50 -10.12
N SER A 5 17.18 4.21 -10.38
CA SER A 5 15.92 3.58 -10.01
C SER A 5 15.96 3.41 -8.50
N SER A 6 15.60 4.45 -7.74
CA SER A 6 15.42 4.30 -6.30
C SER A 6 14.28 3.30 -6.09
N ASP A 7 14.60 2.04 -5.82
CA ASP A 7 13.61 0.99 -5.61
C ASP A 7 12.77 1.34 -4.38
N THR A 8 11.53 1.76 -4.62
CA THR A 8 10.58 2.14 -3.57
C THR A 8 9.63 1.02 -3.19
N ARG A 9 9.96 -0.24 -3.49
CA ARG A 9 9.16 -1.39 -3.06
C ARG A 9 9.14 -1.50 -1.53
N SER A 10 8.07 -2.08 -1.01
CA SER A 10 7.83 -2.17 0.43
C SER A 10 8.95 -2.90 1.17
N GLN A 11 9.49 -3.98 0.61
CA GLN A 11 10.58 -4.74 1.21
C GLN A 11 11.88 -3.93 1.29
N THR A 12 12.22 -3.20 0.23
CA THR A 12 13.40 -2.33 0.21
C THR A 12 13.29 -1.24 1.28
N LYS A 13 12.11 -0.62 1.43
CA LYS A 13 11.86 0.34 2.52
C LYS A 13 11.98 -0.29 3.92
N LYS A 14 11.52 -1.53 4.10
CA LYS A 14 11.68 -2.28 5.37
C LYS A 14 13.14 -2.47 5.73
N ILE A 15 13.96 -2.88 4.77
CA ILE A 15 15.41 -3.08 4.98
C ILE A 15 16.06 -1.75 5.36
N ILE A 16 15.81 -0.66 4.61
CA ILE A 16 16.36 0.67 4.92
C ILE A 16 15.97 1.11 6.34
N PHE A 17 14.71 0.91 6.73
CA PHE A 17 14.23 1.27 8.06
C PHE A 17 14.86 0.41 9.16
N SER A 18 15.05 -0.89 8.91
CA SER A 18 15.72 -1.82 9.82
C SER A 18 17.19 -1.45 10.03
N VAL A 19 17.93 -1.11 8.97
CA VAL A 19 19.33 -0.65 9.05
C VAL A 19 19.41 0.65 9.84
N TYR A 20 18.53 1.60 9.58
CA TYR A 20 18.46 2.85 10.35
C TYR A 20 18.21 2.59 11.84
N ASN A 21 17.28 1.69 12.19
CA ASN A 21 17.01 1.34 13.58
C ASN A 21 18.21 0.66 14.23
N PHE A 22 18.88 -0.26 13.53
CA PHE A 22 20.09 -0.92 14.02
C PHE A 22 21.19 0.09 14.35
N ILE A 23 21.50 1.01 13.43
CA ILE A 23 22.50 2.08 13.67
C ILE A 23 22.09 2.94 14.86
N LYS A 24 20.79 3.23 14.98
CA LYS A 24 20.25 4.02 16.08
C LYS A 24 20.30 3.29 17.42
N ASP A 25 20.13 1.98 17.43
CA ASP A 25 20.22 1.17 18.66
C ASP A 25 21.68 0.98 19.10
N LEU A 26 22.60 0.79 18.14
CA LEU A 26 24.03 0.77 18.42
C LEU A 26 24.51 2.09 19.05
N SER A 27 23.99 3.24 18.59
CA SER A 27 24.36 4.53 19.18
C SER A 27 23.84 4.77 20.61
N LYS A 28 22.97 3.88 21.13
CA LYS A 28 22.54 3.92 22.54
C LYS A 28 23.46 3.09 23.44
N GLN A 29 24.30 2.23 22.85
CA GLN A 29 25.30 1.46 23.57
C GLN A 29 26.56 2.30 23.69
N ASP A 30 27.23 2.27 24.85
CA ASP A 30 28.45 3.07 25.15
C ASP A 30 29.66 2.70 24.27
N GLU A 31 29.52 1.78 23.32
CA GLU A 31 30.59 1.30 22.44
C GLU A 31 30.84 2.20 21.22
N ILE A 32 29.92 3.12 20.88
CA ILE A 32 30.04 3.96 19.67
C ILE A 32 29.94 5.45 20.01
N ASP A 33 30.78 6.25 19.32
CA ASP A 33 30.81 7.71 19.42
C ASP A 33 29.41 8.35 19.21
N PRO A 34 28.90 9.16 20.17
CA PRO A 34 27.64 9.89 20.05
C PRO A 34 27.51 10.72 18.76
N SER A 35 28.62 11.09 18.12
CA SER A 35 28.60 11.78 16.82
C SER A 35 27.89 10.97 15.72
N MET A 36 27.92 9.64 15.81
CA MET A 36 27.25 8.73 14.86
C MET A 36 25.72 8.81 14.97
N PHE A 37 25.17 9.12 16.15
CA PHE A 37 23.73 9.30 16.33
C PHE A 37 23.19 10.47 15.49
N ALA A 38 23.90 11.62 15.56
CA ALA A 38 23.55 12.81 14.79
C ALA A 38 23.63 12.56 13.27
N GLN A 39 24.49 11.63 12.86
CA GLN A 39 24.73 11.28 11.46
C GLN A 39 24.05 9.99 11.01
N SER A 40 23.18 9.37 11.83
CA SER A 40 22.55 8.08 11.55
C SER A 40 21.88 8.01 10.17
N LEU A 41 21.25 9.10 9.72
CA LEU A 41 20.67 9.20 8.37
C LEU A 41 21.72 9.14 7.26
N LYS A 42 22.87 9.78 7.45
CA LYS A 42 23.97 9.82 6.50
C LYS A 42 24.67 8.47 6.42
N VAL A 43 24.94 7.84 7.57
CA VAL A 43 25.52 6.49 7.64
C VAL A 43 24.58 5.48 6.96
N THR A 44 23.27 5.55 7.22
CA THR A 44 22.30 4.67 6.56
C THR A 44 22.26 4.91 5.05
N ALA A 45 22.33 6.17 4.62
CA ALA A 45 22.33 6.54 3.21
C ALA A 45 23.56 5.96 2.49
N GLU A 46 24.74 6.07 3.10
CA GLU A 46 25.98 5.50 2.61
C GLU A 46 25.95 3.96 2.59
N ALA A 47 25.53 3.33 3.69
CA ALA A 47 25.42 1.88 3.81
C ALA A 47 24.43 1.26 2.81
N CYS A 48 23.32 1.95 2.52
CA CYS A 48 22.33 1.49 1.55
C CYS A 48 22.60 1.99 0.11
N GLY A 49 23.60 2.85 -0.11
CA GLY A 49 23.88 3.44 -1.43
C GLY A 49 22.75 4.33 -1.96
N LEU A 50 22.04 5.03 -1.06
CA LEU A 50 20.87 5.87 -1.39
C LEU A 50 21.10 7.34 -1.02
N SER A 51 20.26 8.23 -1.55
CA SER A 51 20.27 9.62 -1.09
C SER A 51 19.72 9.74 0.34
N GLU A 52 20.28 10.65 1.13
CA GLU A 52 19.77 10.98 2.47
C GLU A 52 18.28 11.36 2.44
N ARG A 53 17.84 12.04 1.37
CA ARG A 53 16.44 12.44 1.18
C ARG A 53 15.52 11.23 1.08
N THR A 54 15.96 10.16 0.41
CA THR A 54 15.22 8.90 0.30
C THR A 54 15.10 8.24 1.66
N VAL A 55 16.21 8.11 2.39
CA VAL A 55 16.23 7.52 3.74
C VAL A 55 15.31 8.30 4.68
N LYS A 56 15.43 9.63 4.69
CA LYS A 56 14.57 10.52 5.51
C LYS A 56 13.08 10.31 5.21
N ARG A 57 12.70 10.15 3.93
CA ARG A 57 11.30 9.87 3.53
C ARG A 57 10.84 8.50 4.05
N VAL A 58 11.67 7.47 3.91
CA VAL A 58 11.37 6.11 4.40
C VAL A 58 11.25 6.09 5.91
N CYS A 59 12.16 6.73 6.65
CA CYS A 59 12.09 6.82 8.11
C CYS A 59 10.83 7.55 8.58
N LYS A 60 10.38 8.59 7.87
CA LYS A 60 9.11 9.27 8.16
C LYS A 60 7.93 8.32 7.96
N GLU A 61 7.83 7.70 6.78
CA GLU A 61 6.76 6.73 6.45
C GLU A 61 6.74 5.54 7.43
N GLY A 62 7.91 5.06 7.82
CA GLY A 62 8.06 3.97 8.78
C GLY A 62 7.56 4.34 10.17
N LYS A 63 7.92 5.53 10.67
CA LYS A 63 7.42 6.05 11.96
C LYS A 63 5.90 6.23 11.98
N ASP A 64 5.34 6.75 10.90
CA ASP A 64 3.90 6.97 10.76
C ASP A 64 3.11 5.64 10.65
N SER A 65 3.80 4.55 10.29
CA SER A 65 3.19 3.22 10.04
C SER A 65 3.70 2.14 11.02
N LEU A 66 4.16 2.55 12.20
CA LEU A 66 4.58 1.63 13.26
C LEU A 66 3.34 0.99 13.90
N ASP A 67 3.22 -0.34 13.75
CA ASP A 67 2.26 -1.11 14.51
C ASP A 67 2.76 -1.29 15.96
N PRO A 68 2.00 -0.84 16.98
CA PRO A 68 2.45 -0.85 18.37
C PRO A 68 2.65 -2.26 18.94
N GLU A 69 1.94 -3.27 18.40
CA GLU A 69 2.04 -4.66 18.87
C GLU A 69 3.24 -5.41 18.30
N GLN A 70 3.59 -5.15 17.05
CA GLN A 70 4.60 -5.92 16.33
C GLN A 70 5.95 -5.21 16.27
N GLN A 71 6.00 -3.91 16.60
CA GLN A 71 7.17 -3.04 16.45
C GLN A 71 7.79 -3.05 15.03
N VAL A 72 7.04 -3.54 14.04
CA VAL A 72 7.45 -3.63 12.64
C VAL A 72 6.73 -2.55 11.84
N ALA A 73 7.50 -1.75 11.10
CA ALA A 73 6.93 -0.74 10.21
C ALA A 73 6.25 -1.37 8.98
N SER A 74 5.00 -0.99 8.74
CA SER A 74 4.19 -1.47 7.62
C SER A 74 4.28 -0.52 6.41
N PHE A 75 5.14 -0.85 5.45
CA PHE A 75 5.26 -0.07 4.20
C PHE A 75 4.26 -0.54 3.15
N LYS A 76 3.30 0.32 2.80
CA LYS A 76 2.28 0.03 1.77
C LYS A 76 2.76 0.50 0.39
N SER A 77 2.41 -0.25 -0.64
CA SER A 77 2.63 0.20 -2.02
C SER A 77 1.73 1.40 -2.33
N PRO A 78 2.18 2.42 -3.09
CA PRO A 78 1.43 3.65 -3.32
C PRO A 78 -0.01 3.46 -3.82
N ARG A 79 -0.25 2.47 -4.68
CA ARG A 79 -1.60 2.20 -5.21
C ARG A 79 -2.57 1.62 -4.17
N LYS A 80 -2.06 1.01 -3.10
CA LYS A 80 -2.89 0.40 -2.04
C LYS A 80 -3.42 1.41 -1.01
N THR A 81 -2.89 2.63 -0.98
CA THR A 81 -3.43 3.70 -0.13
C THR A 81 -4.56 4.48 -0.81
N TYR A 82 -4.71 4.32 -2.13
CA TYR A 82 -5.78 4.97 -2.88
C TYR A 82 -7.12 4.28 -2.58
N LYS A 83 -8.02 5.02 -1.91
CA LYS A 83 -9.41 4.58 -1.72
C LYS A 83 -10.19 4.91 -2.98
N SER A 84 -10.38 3.93 -3.87
CA SER A 84 -11.37 4.09 -4.94
C SER A 84 -12.76 4.04 -4.31
N ALA A 85 -13.60 5.06 -4.55
CA ALA A 85 -15.01 4.96 -4.23
C ALA A 85 -15.58 3.77 -5.01
N LYS A 86 -15.99 2.71 -4.30
CA LYS A 86 -16.85 1.70 -4.92
C LYS A 86 -18.15 2.42 -5.28
N PRO A 87 -18.71 2.22 -6.48
CA PRO A 87 -20.09 2.66 -6.71
C PRO A 87 -20.92 2.03 -5.60
N LEU A 88 -21.66 2.85 -4.86
CA LEU A 88 -22.55 2.40 -3.79
C LEU A 88 -23.73 1.67 -4.45
N THR A 89 -23.48 0.47 -4.93
CA THR A 89 -24.53 -0.50 -5.17
C THR A 89 -24.72 -1.20 -3.85
N GLU A 90 -25.76 -0.83 -3.11
CA GLU A 90 -26.28 -1.61 -1.98
C GLU A 90 -26.92 -2.92 -2.48
N LEU A 91 -26.24 -3.60 -3.42
CA LEU A 91 -26.62 -4.90 -3.93
C LEU A 91 -25.78 -5.92 -3.17
N ASP A 92 -26.46 -6.82 -2.49
CA ASP A 92 -25.82 -8.00 -1.93
C ASP A 92 -25.28 -8.89 -3.06
N ASP A 93 -24.31 -9.75 -2.75
CA ASP A 93 -23.73 -10.68 -3.73
C ASP A 93 -24.81 -11.58 -4.36
N PHE A 94 -25.83 -11.95 -3.57
CA PHE A 94 -26.99 -12.70 -4.05
C PHE A 94 -27.83 -11.91 -5.06
N ASP A 95 -28.14 -10.64 -4.76
CA ASP A 95 -28.91 -9.78 -5.66
C ASP A 95 -28.13 -9.47 -6.95
N ALA A 96 -26.82 -9.28 -6.83
CA ALA A 96 -25.94 -9.10 -7.98
C ALA A 96 -25.96 -10.34 -8.91
N ASP A 97 -26.02 -11.56 -8.35
CA ASP A 97 -26.13 -12.80 -9.11
C ASP A 97 -27.48 -12.91 -9.85
N ILE A 98 -28.58 -12.50 -9.21
CA ILE A 98 -29.90 -12.46 -9.84
C ILE A 98 -29.91 -11.50 -11.03
N VAL A 99 -29.41 -10.27 -10.83
CA VAL A 99 -29.32 -9.27 -11.90
C VAL A 99 -28.45 -9.77 -13.04
N ARG A 100 -27.29 -10.39 -12.74
CA ARG A 100 -26.40 -10.95 -13.76
C ARG A 100 -27.09 -12.05 -14.57
N ARG A 101 -27.85 -12.95 -13.91
CA ARG A 101 -28.60 -14.00 -14.59
C ARG A 101 -29.66 -13.43 -15.53
N ILE A 102 -30.42 -12.43 -15.07
CA ILE A 102 -31.44 -11.75 -15.90
C ILE A 102 -30.79 -11.08 -17.10
N VAL A 103 -29.68 -10.36 -16.92
CA VAL A 103 -28.93 -9.73 -18.02
C VAL A 103 -28.47 -10.78 -19.04
N HIS A 104 -27.97 -11.94 -18.61
CA HIS A 104 -27.61 -13.03 -19.52
C HIS A 104 -28.82 -13.64 -20.22
N GLU A 105 -29.96 -13.79 -19.55
CA GLU A 105 -31.22 -14.26 -20.15
C GLU A 105 -31.68 -13.32 -21.29
N PHE A 106 -31.50 -12.00 -21.17
CA PHE A 106 -31.77 -11.06 -22.26
C PHE A 106 -30.90 -11.32 -23.49
N TYR A 107 -29.58 -11.48 -23.30
CA TYR A 107 -28.68 -11.77 -24.42
C TYR A 107 -28.95 -13.13 -25.06
N ASN A 108 -29.34 -14.13 -24.28
CA ASN A 108 -29.75 -15.44 -24.80
C ASN A 108 -31.00 -15.34 -25.69
N ARG A 109 -31.88 -14.36 -25.44
CA ARG A 109 -33.05 -14.05 -26.30
C ARG A 109 -32.69 -13.16 -27.50
N GLY A 110 -31.47 -12.66 -27.60
CA GLY A 110 -31.05 -11.70 -28.62
C GLY A 110 -31.54 -10.26 -28.38
N GLU A 111 -32.01 -9.96 -27.17
CA GLU A 111 -32.50 -8.65 -26.77
C GLU A 111 -31.42 -7.88 -26.00
N TYR A 112 -31.34 -6.56 -26.20
CA TYR A 112 -30.40 -5.74 -25.44
C TYR A 112 -31.02 -5.28 -24.11
N PRO A 113 -30.43 -5.64 -22.96
CA PRO A 113 -30.97 -5.27 -21.66
C PRO A 113 -30.85 -3.75 -21.44
N THR A 114 -31.96 -3.13 -21.01
CA THR A 114 -32.01 -1.73 -20.59
C THR A 114 -32.26 -1.68 -19.08
N ALA A 115 -31.79 -0.65 -18.37
CA ALA A 115 -31.94 -0.55 -16.92
C ALA A 115 -33.39 -0.71 -16.45
N LEU A 116 -34.36 -0.13 -17.17
CA LEU A 116 -35.78 -0.27 -16.88
C LEU A 116 -36.29 -1.70 -17.08
N THR A 117 -35.88 -2.37 -18.16
CA THR A 117 -36.35 -3.74 -18.45
C THR A 117 -35.77 -4.74 -17.47
N VAL A 118 -34.50 -4.59 -17.10
CA VAL A 118 -33.86 -5.38 -16.06
C VAL A 118 -34.56 -5.17 -14.72
N LEU A 119 -34.86 -3.92 -14.34
CA LEU A 119 -35.57 -3.62 -13.08
C LEU A 119 -36.99 -4.23 -13.06
N THR A 120 -37.70 -4.22 -14.20
CA THR A 120 -39.00 -4.88 -14.32
C THR A 120 -38.90 -6.40 -14.16
N GLU A 121 -37.91 -7.04 -14.78
CA GLU A 121 -37.71 -8.49 -14.65
C GLU A 121 -37.23 -8.92 -13.26
N VAL A 122 -36.38 -8.11 -12.61
CA VAL A 122 -35.97 -8.34 -11.22
C VAL A 122 -37.17 -8.29 -10.29
N LYS A 123 -38.10 -7.34 -10.47
CA LYS A 123 -39.34 -7.24 -9.66
C LYS A 123 -40.35 -8.37 -9.86
N LYS A 124 -40.24 -9.15 -10.96
CA LYS A 124 -41.13 -10.28 -11.26
C LYS A 124 -40.67 -11.59 -10.62
N LYS A 125 -39.38 -11.71 -10.32
CA LYS A 125 -38.80 -12.87 -9.61
C LYS A 125 -38.90 -12.66 -8.11
#